data_AF-A0A7T2RYS7-F1
#
_entry.id   AF-A0A7T2RYS7-F1
#
_cell.length_a   1.000
_cell.length_b   1.000
_cell.length_c   1.000
_cell.angle_alpha   90.00
_cell.angle_beta   90.00
_cell.angle_gamma   90.00
#
_symmetry.space_group_name_H-M   'P 1'
#
loop_
_entity.id
_entity.type
_entity.pdbx_description
1 polymer ?
#
loop_
_entity_poly.entity_id
_entity_poly.type
_entity_poly.pdbx_seq_one_letter_code
_entity_poly.pdbx_strand_id
1 'polypeptide(L)'
;MSAEADFLEARKAFHASLLQTTLTINSAGVVSNADSSNTTSKAIAKGIADLLKAETIGERIAGQTSGNQFEGTCAAFVRETFLKLGHLRPGTWDVHQVSGRNRLEIARYEQYAHLVALDRAAKADAELAAALGSDYTITPDIVVVRDTEDDSAINAPAFLVDDNVTTLASLRKKNGGLPLLHASISCKWTIRSDRAQNARSEALNLVRNRKGRLPHVVVVTAEPTPSRLASIALGTGDIDCVYHFALYELQATVEALGMTDAADMLAVMVDGKRLKDISDLPLDLAV
;
A
#
# COMPACT_ATOMS: atom_id res chain seq x y z
N MET A 1 -14.96 5.05 31.79
CA MET A 1 -14.24 4.31 30.74
C MET A 1 -13.79 5.35 29.73
N SER A 2 -12.49 5.60 29.56
CA SER A 2 -12.03 6.51 28.51
C SER A 2 -12.31 5.84 27.16
N ALA A 3 -12.84 6.60 26.20
CA ALA A 3 -12.97 6.09 24.84
C ALA A 3 -11.59 5.70 24.31
N GLU A 4 -11.47 4.51 23.73
CA GLU A 4 -10.26 4.11 23.00
C GLU A 4 -10.17 4.91 21.69
N ALA A 5 -8.95 5.11 21.19
CA ALA A 5 -8.75 5.82 19.92
C ALA A 5 -9.33 5.00 18.76
N ASP A 6 -10.11 5.64 17.88
CA ASP A 6 -10.73 5.00 16.71
C ASP A 6 -9.74 4.21 15.83
N PHE A 7 -8.52 4.71 15.66
CA PHE A 7 -7.48 4.04 14.86
C PHE A 7 -6.93 2.79 15.55
N LEU A 8 -6.92 2.76 16.89
CA LEU A 8 -6.57 1.57 17.65
C LEU A 8 -7.62 0.48 17.45
N GLU A 9 -8.91 0.84 17.49
CA GLU A 9 -10.00 -0.09 17.20
C GLU A 9 -9.97 -0.60 15.75
N ALA A 10 -9.72 0.28 14.78
CA ALA A 10 -9.55 -0.12 13.38
C ALA A 10 -8.36 -1.08 13.17
N ARG A 11 -7.24 -0.84 13.87
CA ARG A 11 -6.06 -1.73 13.86
C ARG A 11 -6.38 -3.11 14.44
N LYS A 12 -7.11 -3.16 15.56
CA LYS A 12 -7.58 -4.44 16.14
C LYS A 12 -8.52 -5.18 15.20
N ALA A 13 -9.46 -4.48 14.57
CA ALA A 13 -10.38 -5.07 13.59
C ALA A 13 -9.64 -5.62 12.36
N PHE A 14 -8.62 -4.89 11.88
CA PHE A 14 -7.72 -5.34 10.82
C PHE A 14 -7.01 -6.64 11.19
N HIS A 15 -6.43 -6.73 12.39
CA HIS A 15 -5.81 -7.97 12.88
C HIS A 15 -6.80 -9.11 13.05
N ALA A 16 -7.99 -8.84 13.61
CA ALA A 16 -9.04 -9.84 13.76
C ALA A 16 -9.46 -10.44 12.42
N SER A 17 -9.59 -9.61 11.37
CA SER A 17 -9.87 -10.07 10.01
C SER A 17 -8.75 -10.98 9.48
N LEU A 18 -7.48 -10.61 9.69
CA LEU A 18 -6.35 -11.46 9.28
C LEU A 18 -6.32 -12.79 10.03
N LEU A 19 -6.59 -12.79 11.33
CA LEU A 19 -6.62 -14.00 12.16
C LEU A 19 -7.71 -14.97 11.74
N GLN A 20 -8.82 -14.49 11.18
CA GLN A 20 -9.91 -15.36 10.72
C GLN A 20 -9.55 -16.12 9.44
N THR A 21 -8.74 -15.54 8.54
CA THR A 21 -8.60 -16.08 7.17
C THR A 21 -7.16 -16.29 6.70
N THR A 22 -6.20 -15.48 7.15
CA THR A 22 -4.90 -15.33 6.48
C THR A 22 -3.72 -15.64 7.40
N LEU A 23 -3.74 -15.17 8.65
CA LEU A 23 -2.73 -15.45 9.68
C LEU A 23 -3.15 -16.71 10.46
N THR A 24 -2.68 -17.87 10.01
CA THR A 24 -3.00 -19.18 10.61
C THR A 24 -1.77 -19.84 11.19
N ILE A 25 -1.97 -20.77 12.13
CA ILE A 25 -0.92 -21.61 12.69
C ILE A 25 -1.19 -23.05 12.26
N ASN A 26 -0.23 -23.69 11.59
CA ASN A 26 -0.40 -25.08 11.18
C ASN A 26 -0.17 -26.07 12.33
N SER A 27 -0.43 -27.35 12.09
CA SER A 27 -0.25 -28.43 13.07
C SER A 27 1.17 -28.54 13.66
N ALA A 28 2.18 -28.05 12.94
CA ALA A 28 3.58 -28.01 13.38
C ALA A 28 3.95 -26.71 14.14
N GLY A 29 2.98 -25.85 14.43
CA GLY A 29 3.19 -24.57 15.11
C GLY A 29 3.80 -23.47 14.24
N VAL A 30 3.83 -23.64 12.91
CA VAL A 30 4.38 -22.66 11.97
C VAL A 30 3.29 -21.68 11.54
N VAL A 31 3.53 -20.40 11.78
CA VAL A 31 2.64 -19.31 11.37
C VAL A 31 2.71 -19.07 9.86
N SER A 32 1.58 -18.75 9.23
CA SER A 32 1.44 -18.69 7.76
C SER A 32 2.27 -17.60 7.06
N ASN A 33 2.70 -16.56 7.78
CA ASN A 33 3.65 -15.55 7.28
C ASN A 33 5.13 -15.90 7.52
N ALA A 34 5.42 -17.03 8.17
CA ALA A 34 6.79 -17.50 8.36
C ALA A 34 7.35 -18.19 7.12
N ASP A 35 8.68 -18.16 6.99
CA ASP A 35 9.43 -19.12 6.19
C ASP A 35 9.70 -20.37 7.01
N SER A 36 9.08 -21.50 6.62
CA SER A 36 9.16 -22.77 7.35
C SER A 36 10.57 -23.33 7.46
N SER A 37 11.45 -22.94 6.51
CA SER A 37 12.86 -23.34 6.47
C SER A 37 13.79 -22.44 7.29
N ASN A 38 13.29 -21.30 7.80
CA ASN A 38 14.09 -20.32 8.54
C ASN A 38 13.66 -20.28 10.02
N THR A 39 14.54 -20.71 10.91
CA THR A 39 14.29 -20.77 12.36
C THR A 39 13.96 -19.40 12.96
N THR A 40 14.68 -18.35 12.58
CA THR A 40 14.45 -16.97 13.04
C THR A 40 13.09 -16.46 12.58
N SER A 41 12.73 -16.69 11.31
CA SER A 41 11.43 -16.32 10.76
C SER A 41 10.28 -16.98 11.52
N LYS A 42 10.39 -18.28 11.83
CA LYS A 42 9.40 -19.01 12.63
C LYS A 42 9.26 -18.45 14.04
N ALA A 43 10.37 -18.17 14.71
CA ALA A 43 10.37 -17.66 16.09
C ALA A 43 9.72 -16.26 16.17
N ILE A 44 10.08 -15.35 15.26
CA ILE A 44 9.52 -14.00 15.25
C ILE A 44 8.04 -14.02 14.86
N ALA A 45 7.67 -14.75 13.80
CA ALA A 45 6.28 -14.87 13.39
C ALA A 45 5.40 -15.46 14.49
N LYS A 46 5.91 -16.46 15.23
CA LYS A 46 5.24 -17.02 16.40
C LYS A 46 5.05 -15.98 17.51
N GLY A 47 6.08 -15.22 17.88
CA GLY A 47 5.94 -14.20 18.92
C GLY A 47 4.91 -13.12 18.56
N ILE A 48 4.88 -12.68 17.30
CA ILE A 48 3.84 -11.76 16.81
C ILE A 48 2.46 -12.40 16.94
N ALA A 49 2.29 -13.64 16.47
CA ALA A 49 1.01 -14.35 16.54
C ALA A 49 0.53 -14.54 17.99
N ASP A 50 1.44 -14.84 18.92
CA ASP A 50 1.14 -14.98 20.35
C ASP A 50 0.68 -13.65 20.96
N LEU A 51 1.34 -12.52 20.63
CA LEU A 51 0.93 -11.18 21.07
C LEU A 51 -0.42 -10.75 20.50
N LEU A 52 -0.71 -11.16 19.25
CA LEU A 52 -2.01 -10.95 18.61
C LEU A 52 -3.09 -11.94 19.09
N LYS A 53 -2.74 -12.88 19.99
CA LYS A 53 -3.63 -13.94 20.49
C LYS A 53 -4.25 -14.78 19.36
N ALA A 54 -3.41 -15.17 18.42
CA ALA A 54 -3.81 -16.02 17.30
C ALA A 54 -4.16 -17.43 17.77
N GLU A 55 -5.43 -17.80 17.65
CA GLU A 55 -5.93 -19.15 18.00
C GLU A 55 -6.33 -19.97 16.77
N THR A 56 -6.34 -19.36 15.58
CA THR A 56 -6.80 -20.00 14.35
C THR A 56 -5.82 -21.07 13.87
N ILE A 57 -6.22 -22.33 14.07
CA ILE A 57 -5.51 -23.49 13.56
C ILE A 57 -5.92 -23.72 12.11
N GLY A 58 -4.95 -23.67 11.19
CA GLY A 58 -5.21 -23.86 9.77
C GLY A 58 -3.93 -24.04 8.97
N GLU A 59 -3.97 -24.93 7.98
CA GLU A 59 -2.85 -25.10 7.05
C GLU A 59 -2.62 -23.82 6.23
N ARG A 60 -1.35 -23.62 5.84
CA ARG A 60 -0.96 -22.46 5.05
C ARG A 60 -1.71 -22.47 3.71
N ILE A 61 -2.50 -21.45 3.46
CA ILE A 61 -3.19 -21.26 2.18
C ILE A 61 -2.22 -20.91 1.05
N ALA A 62 -2.65 -21.12 -0.19
CA ALA A 62 -1.85 -20.81 -1.38
C ALA A 62 -1.45 -19.31 -1.40
N GLY A 63 -0.23 -19.03 -1.85
CA GLY A 63 0.35 -17.69 -1.79
C GLY A 63 -0.46 -16.62 -2.53
N GLN A 64 -1.10 -16.97 -3.64
CA GLN A 64 -1.99 -16.08 -4.39
C GLN A 64 -3.25 -15.73 -3.58
N THR A 65 -3.82 -16.72 -2.88
CA THR A 65 -5.00 -16.54 -2.03
C THR A 65 -4.68 -15.68 -0.82
N SER A 66 -3.57 -15.94 -0.13
CA SER A 66 -3.14 -15.09 0.99
C SER A 66 -2.82 -13.67 0.56
N GLY A 67 -2.22 -13.48 -0.63
CA GLY A 67 -1.95 -12.16 -1.18
C GLY A 67 -3.25 -11.38 -1.38
N ASN A 68 -4.20 -11.94 -2.13
CA ASN A 68 -5.48 -11.30 -2.40
C ASN A 68 -6.31 -11.01 -1.13
N GLN A 69 -6.30 -11.92 -0.15
CA GLN A 69 -6.97 -11.68 1.13
C GLN A 69 -6.31 -10.55 1.93
N PHE A 70 -4.97 -10.51 1.94
CA PHE A 70 -4.23 -9.45 2.60
C PHE A 70 -4.49 -8.08 1.94
N GLU A 71 -4.48 -8.02 0.61
CA GLU A 71 -4.87 -6.84 -0.16
C GLU A 71 -6.27 -6.34 0.19
N GLY A 72 -7.27 -7.22 0.20
CA GLY A 72 -8.64 -6.86 0.56
C GLY A 72 -8.75 -6.33 1.99
N THR A 73 -8.03 -6.94 2.93
CA THR A 73 -8.03 -6.54 4.35
C THR A 73 -7.33 -5.19 4.56
N CYS A 74 -6.21 -4.94 3.87
CA CYS A 74 -5.53 -3.64 3.83
C CYS A 74 -6.42 -2.55 3.22
N ALA A 75 -7.11 -2.84 2.10
CA ALA A 75 -8.01 -1.88 1.46
C ALA A 75 -9.17 -1.49 2.37
N ALA A 76 -9.75 -2.47 3.09
CA ALA A 76 -10.78 -2.21 4.08
C ALA A 76 -10.25 -1.32 5.22
N PHE A 77 -9.09 -1.64 5.79
CA PHE A 77 -8.48 -0.82 6.83
C PHE A 77 -8.30 0.63 6.38
N VAL A 78 -7.65 0.85 5.22
CA VAL A 78 -7.42 2.21 4.70
C VAL A 78 -8.73 2.96 4.47
N ARG A 79 -9.77 2.29 3.95
CA ARG A 79 -11.09 2.90 3.76
C ARG A 79 -11.74 3.34 5.08
N GLU A 80 -11.74 2.46 6.08
CA GLU A 80 -12.34 2.74 7.40
C GLU A 80 -11.60 3.83 8.19
N THR A 81 -10.32 4.05 7.92
CA THR A 81 -9.51 5.07 8.61
C THR A 81 -9.38 6.36 7.82
N PHE A 82 -8.95 6.33 6.56
CA PHE A 82 -8.60 7.53 5.79
C PHE A 82 -9.81 8.40 5.50
N LEU A 83 -10.98 7.80 5.24
CA LEU A 83 -12.20 8.57 4.95
C LEU A 83 -12.69 9.39 6.15
N LYS A 84 -12.29 9.04 7.38
CA LYS A 84 -12.57 9.85 8.58
C LYS A 84 -11.75 11.15 8.62
N LEU A 85 -10.69 11.26 7.83
CA LEU A 85 -9.77 12.40 7.80
C LEU A 85 -10.21 13.49 6.81
N GLY A 86 -11.46 13.48 6.32
CA GLY A 86 -11.95 14.48 5.36
C GLY A 86 -11.85 15.94 5.84
N HIS A 87 -11.81 16.18 7.15
CA HIS A 87 -11.58 17.51 7.72
C HIS A 87 -10.11 17.98 7.62
N LEU A 88 -9.14 17.06 7.62
CA LEU A 88 -7.71 17.36 7.41
C LEU A 88 -7.35 17.33 5.94
N ARG A 89 -8.00 16.45 5.17
CA ARG A 89 -7.76 16.23 3.75
C ARG A 89 -9.08 16.16 2.97
N PRO A 90 -9.72 17.31 2.69
CA PRO A 90 -11.02 17.34 2.03
C PRO A 90 -10.95 16.90 0.57
N GLY A 91 -12.03 16.28 0.11
CA GLY A 91 -12.20 15.79 -1.25
C GLY A 91 -13.19 14.63 -1.30
N THR A 92 -13.64 14.31 -2.50
CA THR A 92 -14.37 13.07 -2.77
C THR A 92 -13.34 11.97 -3.02
N TRP A 93 -13.23 11.05 -2.04
CA TRP A 93 -12.21 10.01 -2.02
C TRP A 93 -12.81 8.64 -2.26
N ASP A 94 -12.10 7.81 -3.00
CA ASP A 94 -12.40 6.38 -3.16
C ASP A 94 -11.16 5.54 -2.84
N VAL A 95 -11.38 4.38 -2.23
CA VAL A 95 -10.34 3.42 -1.88
C VAL A 95 -10.81 2.04 -2.31
N HIS A 96 -10.08 1.40 -3.21
CA HIS A 96 -10.41 0.06 -3.67
C HIS A 96 -9.18 -0.79 -3.98
N GLN A 97 -9.33 -2.10 -3.78
CA GLN A 97 -8.41 -3.09 -4.30
C GLN A 97 -8.62 -3.17 -5.82
N VAL A 98 -7.54 -3.17 -6.59
CA VAL A 98 -7.65 -3.34 -8.03
C VAL A 98 -7.88 -4.81 -8.36
N SER A 99 -9.12 -5.15 -8.71
CA SER A 99 -9.49 -6.50 -9.09
C SER A 99 -9.34 -6.73 -10.59
N GLY A 100 -8.64 -7.81 -10.96
CA GLY A 100 -8.40 -8.18 -12.36
C GLY A 100 -7.15 -7.52 -12.91
N ARG A 101 -6.33 -8.29 -13.64
CA ARG A 101 -5.07 -7.82 -14.24
C ARG A 101 -5.33 -6.93 -15.47
N ASN A 102 -6.10 -5.86 -15.30
CA ASN A 102 -6.28 -4.87 -16.33
C ASN A 102 -4.97 -4.07 -16.45
N ARG A 103 -4.17 -4.43 -17.47
CA ARG A 103 -2.86 -3.87 -17.79
C ARG A 103 -2.80 -2.33 -17.94
N LEU A 104 -3.93 -1.63 -17.89
CA LEU A 104 -3.98 -0.17 -18.02
C LEU A 104 -4.83 0.48 -16.91
N GLU A 105 -4.91 -0.14 -15.72
CA GLU A 105 -5.77 0.42 -14.67
C GLU A 105 -5.36 1.85 -14.30
N ILE A 106 -4.06 2.12 -14.14
CA ILE A 106 -3.59 3.46 -13.77
C ILE A 106 -3.90 4.50 -14.86
N ALA A 107 -4.07 4.07 -16.11
CA ALA A 107 -4.38 4.96 -17.22
C ALA A 107 -5.82 5.52 -17.17
N ARG A 108 -6.63 5.09 -16.20
CA ARG A 108 -7.92 5.71 -15.86
C ARG A 108 -7.78 7.01 -15.08
N TYR A 109 -6.59 7.28 -14.56
CA TYR A 109 -6.31 8.47 -13.76
C TYR A 109 -5.55 9.51 -14.58
N GLU A 110 -5.83 10.78 -14.28
CA GLU A 110 -5.33 11.93 -15.04
C GLU A 110 -3.82 11.88 -15.28
N GLN A 111 -3.03 11.55 -14.24
CA GLN A 111 -1.57 11.57 -14.33
C GLN A 111 -0.99 10.56 -15.32
N TYR A 112 -1.76 9.51 -15.66
CA TYR A 112 -1.31 8.38 -16.47
C TYR A 112 -2.21 8.13 -17.68
N ALA A 113 -3.17 9.02 -17.96
CA ALA A 113 -4.14 8.87 -19.05
C ALA A 113 -3.49 8.65 -20.44
N HIS A 114 -2.33 9.28 -20.65
CA HIS A 114 -1.55 9.16 -21.89
C HIS A 114 -0.99 7.75 -22.13
N LEU A 115 -0.94 6.87 -21.13
CA LEU A 115 -0.51 5.49 -21.31
C LEU A 115 -1.42 4.71 -22.27
N VAL A 116 -2.70 5.10 -22.41
CA VAL A 116 -3.61 4.52 -23.41
C VAL A 116 -3.11 4.78 -24.84
N ALA A 117 -2.58 5.99 -25.09
CA ALA A 117 -2.02 6.34 -26.39
C ALA A 117 -0.71 5.59 -26.65
N LEU A 118 0.14 5.43 -25.64
CA LEU A 118 1.39 4.66 -25.74
C LEU A 118 1.12 3.16 -26.02
N ASP A 119 0.19 2.54 -25.29
CA ASP A 119 -0.20 1.14 -25.53
C ASP A 119 -0.75 0.94 -26.94
N ARG A 120 -1.59 1.87 -27.43
CA ARG A 120 -2.10 1.83 -28.80
C ARG A 120 -0.97 1.93 -29.84
N ALA A 121 -0.02 2.85 -29.63
CA ALA A 121 1.11 3.03 -30.53
C ALA A 121 2.02 1.79 -30.54
N ALA A 122 2.35 1.24 -29.38
CA ALA A 122 3.15 0.03 -29.25
C ALA A 122 2.47 -1.19 -29.91
N LYS A 123 1.14 -1.32 -29.83
CA LYS A 123 0.40 -2.39 -30.52
C LYS A 123 0.42 -2.27 -32.05
N ALA A 124 0.64 -1.07 -32.58
CA ALA A 124 0.71 -0.81 -34.02
C ALA A 124 2.12 -0.96 -34.59
N ASP A 125 3.16 -0.93 -33.76
CA ASP A 125 4.57 -0.90 -34.19
C ASP A 125 5.46 -1.73 -33.24
N ALA A 126 6.07 -2.79 -33.79
CA ALA A 126 6.91 -3.72 -33.03
C ALA A 126 8.22 -3.11 -32.54
N GLU A 127 8.77 -2.11 -33.24
CA GLU A 127 9.99 -1.40 -32.82
C GLU A 127 9.68 -0.49 -31.63
N LEU A 128 8.54 0.23 -31.68
CA LEU A 128 8.06 1.00 -30.53
C LEU A 128 7.74 0.10 -29.33
N ALA A 129 7.14 -1.08 -29.56
CA ALA A 129 6.90 -2.04 -28.48
C ALA A 129 8.21 -2.50 -27.81
N ALA A 130 9.25 -2.76 -28.59
CA ALA A 130 10.55 -3.16 -28.06
C ALA A 130 11.23 -2.03 -27.27
N ALA A 131 11.09 -0.79 -27.71
CA ALA A 131 11.70 0.37 -27.05
C ALA A 131 10.94 0.84 -25.79
N LEU A 132 9.61 0.84 -25.82
CA LEU A 132 8.75 1.26 -24.70
C LEU A 132 8.61 0.17 -23.63
N GLY A 133 8.85 -1.08 -24.00
CA GLY A 133 8.63 -2.25 -23.15
C GLY A 133 7.16 -2.46 -22.80
N SER A 134 6.90 -3.21 -21.73
CA SER A 134 5.54 -3.46 -21.19
C SER A 134 5.39 -3.00 -19.73
N ASP A 135 6.40 -2.35 -19.17
CA ASP A 135 6.48 -2.08 -17.73
C ASP A 135 5.52 -0.96 -17.29
N TYR A 136 5.03 -0.15 -18.22
CA TYR A 136 3.94 0.81 -17.95
C TYR A 136 2.58 0.14 -17.70
N THR A 137 2.50 -1.20 -17.78
CA THR A 137 1.26 -1.95 -17.56
C THR A 137 1.07 -2.47 -16.14
N ILE A 138 2.00 -2.15 -15.23
CA ILE A 138 1.89 -2.66 -13.86
C ILE A 138 0.80 -1.91 -13.10
N THR A 139 0.01 -2.69 -12.36
CA THR A 139 -1.19 -2.27 -11.67
C THR A 139 -0.95 -2.35 -10.17
N PRO A 140 -1.17 -1.26 -9.41
CA PRO A 140 -1.12 -1.29 -7.96
C PRO A 140 -2.10 -2.30 -7.38
N ASP A 141 -1.77 -2.86 -6.22
CA ASP A 141 -2.67 -3.78 -5.53
C ASP A 141 -3.91 -3.03 -4.98
N ILE A 142 -3.70 -1.84 -4.42
CA ILE A 142 -4.74 -0.94 -3.92
C ILE A 142 -4.46 0.48 -4.40
N VAL A 143 -5.52 1.21 -4.75
CA VAL A 143 -5.46 2.62 -5.12
C VAL A 143 -6.32 3.48 -4.20
N VAL A 144 -5.84 4.69 -3.93
CA VAL A 144 -6.63 5.77 -3.34
C VAL A 144 -6.81 6.82 -4.43
N VAL A 145 -8.04 7.23 -4.67
CA VAL A 145 -8.42 8.08 -5.81
C VAL A 145 -9.15 9.31 -5.28
N ARG A 146 -8.92 10.45 -5.94
CA ARG A 146 -9.70 11.68 -5.72
C ARG A 146 -10.49 12.03 -6.96
N ASP A 147 -11.79 12.20 -6.82
CA ASP A 147 -12.63 12.70 -7.92
C ASP A 147 -12.38 14.19 -8.20
N THR A 148 -12.79 14.62 -9.39
CA THR A 148 -12.77 16.03 -9.82
C THR A 148 -13.97 16.80 -9.24
N GLU A 149 -13.79 18.10 -9.09
CA GLU A 149 -14.75 19.01 -8.46
C GLU A 149 -15.49 19.84 -9.51
N ASP A 150 -16.80 20.02 -9.29
CA ASP A 150 -17.63 20.94 -10.07
C ASP A 150 -17.35 22.41 -9.67
N ASP A 151 -17.54 23.35 -10.60
CA ASP A 151 -17.27 24.78 -10.36
C ASP A 151 -18.08 25.34 -9.18
N SER A 152 -19.25 24.78 -8.89
CA SER A 152 -20.06 25.15 -7.71
C SER A 152 -19.37 24.82 -6.39
N ALA A 153 -18.66 23.69 -6.30
CA ALA A 153 -17.88 23.31 -5.13
C ALA A 153 -16.61 24.17 -5.02
N ILE A 154 -15.92 24.40 -6.13
CA ILE A 154 -14.73 25.27 -6.18
C ILE A 154 -15.10 26.70 -5.76
N ASN A 155 -16.23 27.21 -6.23
CA ASN A 155 -16.69 28.57 -5.94
C ASN A 155 -17.49 28.71 -4.64
N ALA A 156 -17.58 27.66 -3.81
CA ALA A 156 -18.34 27.69 -2.56
C ALA A 156 -17.88 28.79 -1.58
N PRO A 157 -16.57 29.03 -1.33
CA PRO A 157 -16.14 30.08 -0.42
C PRO A 157 -16.10 31.49 -1.06
N ALA A 158 -15.94 31.57 -2.39
CA ALA A 158 -15.86 32.80 -3.17
C ALA A 158 -15.96 32.50 -4.67
N PHE A 159 -16.22 33.50 -5.51
CA PHE A 159 -16.12 33.33 -6.97
C PHE A 159 -14.66 33.26 -7.41
N LEU A 160 -14.12 32.05 -7.52
CA LEU A 160 -12.70 31.77 -7.80
C LEU A 160 -12.43 31.47 -9.28
N VAL A 161 -13.36 30.77 -9.95
CA VAL A 161 -13.18 30.30 -11.32
C VAL A 161 -14.39 30.57 -12.20
N ASP A 162 -14.11 30.83 -13.48
CA ASP A 162 -15.06 30.97 -14.58
C ASP A 162 -14.51 30.29 -15.84
N ASP A 163 -15.10 30.56 -17.00
CA ASP A 163 -14.70 29.92 -18.27
C ASP A 163 -13.41 30.48 -18.88
N ASN A 164 -12.86 31.54 -18.27
CA ASN A 164 -11.70 32.25 -18.77
C ASN A 164 -10.42 31.90 -18.00
N VAL A 165 -10.53 31.43 -16.75
CA VAL A 165 -9.38 31.09 -15.89
C VAL A 165 -9.35 29.61 -15.50
N THR A 166 -8.16 29.09 -15.15
CA THR A 166 -7.97 27.71 -14.64
C THR A 166 -8.48 26.60 -15.59
N THR A 167 -8.51 26.88 -16.90
CA THR A 167 -9.06 26.00 -17.94
C THR A 167 -8.24 24.73 -18.21
N LEU A 168 -7.10 24.58 -17.54
CA LEU A 168 -6.21 23.40 -17.60
C LEU A 168 -5.99 22.75 -16.22
N ALA A 169 -6.69 23.21 -15.18
CA ALA A 169 -6.55 22.65 -13.83
C ALA A 169 -7.14 21.23 -13.77
N SER A 170 -6.34 20.26 -13.32
CA SER A 170 -6.73 18.85 -13.25
C SER A 170 -7.89 18.56 -12.29
N LEU A 171 -8.02 19.34 -11.22
CA LEU A 171 -9.10 19.16 -10.23
C LEU A 171 -10.46 19.58 -10.79
N ARG A 172 -10.50 20.46 -11.79
CA ARG A 172 -11.74 21.07 -12.29
C ARG A 172 -12.39 20.15 -13.31
N LYS A 173 -13.54 19.60 -12.95
CA LYS A 173 -14.29 18.62 -13.75
C LYS A 173 -14.69 19.15 -15.13
N LYS A 174 -15.01 20.44 -15.24
CA LYS A 174 -15.38 21.10 -16.50
C LYS A 174 -14.28 21.03 -17.58
N ASN A 175 -13.02 20.88 -17.18
CA ASN A 175 -11.90 20.74 -18.12
C ASN A 175 -11.83 19.34 -18.77
N GLY A 176 -12.75 18.42 -18.42
CA GLY A 176 -12.74 17.04 -18.91
C GLY A 176 -11.70 16.15 -18.21
N GLY A 177 -11.19 16.60 -17.06
CA GLY A 177 -10.19 15.87 -16.27
C GLY A 177 -10.72 14.56 -15.71
N LEU A 178 -9.85 13.56 -15.68
CA LEU A 178 -10.11 12.26 -15.05
C LEU A 178 -9.88 12.33 -13.53
N PRO A 179 -10.37 11.34 -12.75
CA PRO A 179 -10.00 11.21 -11.35
C PRO A 179 -8.47 11.16 -11.16
N LEU A 180 -8.01 11.64 -10.01
CA LEU A 180 -6.59 11.75 -9.68
C LEU A 180 -6.15 10.54 -8.83
N LEU A 181 -5.08 9.87 -9.24
CA LEU A 181 -4.47 8.84 -8.41
C LEU A 181 -3.76 9.50 -7.23
N HIS A 182 -4.24 9.29 -6.01
CA HIS A 182 -3.67 9.88 -4.80
C HIS A 182 -2.65 8.97 -4.14
N ALA A 183 -2.88 7.65 -4.18
CA ALA A 183 -1.94 6.66 -3.66
C ALA A 183 -1.98 5.35 -4.45
N SER A 184 -0.82 4.72 -4.54
CA SER A 184 -0.56 3.35 -4.94
C SER A 184 -0.01 2.60 -3.74
N ILE A 185 -0.75 1.61 -3.25
CA ILE A 185 -0.38 0.83 -2.07
C ILE A 185 -0.14 -0.62 -2.52
N SER A 186 1.13 -1.05 -2.54
CA SER A 186 1.50 -2.43 -2.85
C SER A 186 1.48 -3.28 -1.58
N CYS A 187 0.79 -4.41 -1.61
CA CYS A 187 0.65 -5.30 -0.46
C CYS A 187 1.47 -6.57 -0.65
N LYS A 188 2.30 -6.93 0.34
CA LYS A 188 3.15 -8.12 0.29
C LYS A 188 3.00 -8.91 1.58
N TRP A 189 2.23 -10.01 1.55
CA TRP A 189 2.03 -10.87 2.73
C TRP A 189 3.36 -11.37 3.32
N THR A 190 4.28 -11.82 2.46
CA THR A 190 5.65 -12.18 2.83
C THR A 190 6.60 -11.71 1.73
N ILE A 191 7.83 -11.36 2.10
CA ILE A 191 8.83 -10.84 1.15
C ILE A 191 9.78 -11.96 0.72
N ARG A 192 10.09 -11.94 -0.58
CA ARG A 192 11.23 -12.65 -1.18
C ARG A 192 12.02 -11.63 -2.01
N SER A 193 13.27 -11.93 -2.32
CA SER A 193 14.17 -10.99 -3.02
C SER A 193 13.60 -10.52 -4.35
N ASP A 194 12.99 -11.42 -5.13
CA ASP A 194 12.27 -11.11 -6.37
C ASP A 194 11.06 -10.18 -6.15
N ARG A 195 10.28 -10.44 -5.09
CA ARG A 195 9.06 -9.67 -4.81
C ARG A 195 9.33 -8.25 -4.32
N ALA A 196 10.46 -8.03 -3.63
CA ALA A 196 10.90 -6.69 -3.26
C ALA A 196 11.28 -5.87 -4.50
N GLN A 197 11.93 -6.48 -5.49
CA GLN A 197 12.27 -5.80 -6.74
C GLN A 197 11.03 -5.42 -7.55
N ASN A 198 10.00 -6.27 -7.58
CA ASN A 198 8.74 -5.96 -8.27
C ASN A 198 8.09 -4.66 -7.75
N ALA A 199 8.01 -4.49 -6.43
CA ALA A 199 7.47 -3.27 -5.83
C ALA A 199 8.30 -2.01 -6.15
N ARG A 200 9.63 -2.14 -6.29
CA ARG A 200 10.50 -1.03 -6.74
C ARG A 200 10.31 -0.69 -8.20
N SER A 201 10.19 -1.70 -9.08
CA SER A 201 9.92 -1.49 -10.50
C SER A 201 8.54 -0.85 -10.73
N GLU A 202 7.52 -1.31 -10.01
CA GLU A 202 6.18 -0.69 -9.93
C GLU A 202 6.27 0.81 -9.59
N ALA A 203 6.96 1.12 -8.49
CA ALA A 203 7.17 2.47 -8.03
C ALA A 203 7.88 3.34 -9.07
N LEU A 204 8.97 2.85 -9.65
CA LEU A 204 9.73 3.55 -10.69
C LEU A 204 8.88 3.84 -11.94
N ASN A 205 7.95 2.97 -12.30
CA ASN A 205 7.04 3.22 -13.42
C ASN A 205 6.06 4.36 -13.12
N LEU A 206 5.54 4.44 -11.89
CA LEU A 206 4.71 5.58 -11.46
C LEU A 206 5.52 6.88 -11.47
N VAL A 207 6.78 6.84 -11.02
CA VAL A 207 7.67 8.00 -11.04
C VAL A 207 7.95 8.45 -12.48
N ARG A 208 8.36 7.55 -13.37
CA ARG A 208 8.80 7.89 -14.72
C ARG A 208 7.68 8.34 -15.63
N ASN A 209 6.49 7.76 -15.50
CA ASN A 209 5.38 7.99 -16.43
C ASN A 209 4.36 9.02 -15.92
N ARG A 210 4.56 9.71 -14.81
CA ARG A 210 3.56 10.68 -14.33
C ARG A 210 3.52 11.96 -15.17
N LYS A 211 2.31 12.50 -15.36
CA LYS A 211 2.07 13.90 -15.75
C LYS A 211 1.33 14.61 -14.63
N GLY A 212 2.08 15.23 -13.71
CA GLY A 212 1.54 15.89 -12.51
C GLY A 212 2.27 15.50 -11.24
N ARG A 213 1.62 15.70 -10.09
CA ARG A 213 2.16 15.27 -8.78
C ARG A 213 2.20 13.74 -8.71
N LEU A 214 3.29 13.21 -8.17
CA LEU A 214 3.44 11.78 -7.91
C LEU A 214 2.41 11.36 -6.82
N PRO A 215 1.64 10.27 -7.01
CA PRO A 215 0.83 9.68 -5.94
C PRO A 215 1.71 9.22 -4.77
N HIS A 216 1.13 8.95 -3.61
CA HIS A 216 1.85 8.21 -2.57
C HIS A 216 2.23 6.82 -3.10
N VAL A 217 3.47 6.41 -2.93
CA VAL A 217 3.96 5.10 -3.37
C VAL A 217 4.47 4.34 -2.16
N VAL A 218 3.63 3.46 -1.62
CA VAL A 218 3.88 2.82 -0.32
C VAL A 218 3.74 1.30 -0.40
N VAL A 219 4.36 0.61 0.55
CA VAL A 219 4.25 -0.85 0.68
C VAL A 219 3.69 -1.22 2.04
N VAL A 220 2.69 -2.10 2.08
CA VAL A 220 2.20 -2.73 3.32
C VAL A 220 2.64 -4.19 3.35
N THR A 221 3.18 -4.67 4.47
CA THR A 221 3.69 -6.04 4.56
C THR A 221 3.50 -6.71 5.91
N ALA A 222 3.37 -8.04 5.89
CA ALA A 222 3.37 -8.90 7.08
C ALA A 222 4.63 -9.79 7.17
N GLU A 223 5.70 -9.42 6.47
CA GLU A 223 6.99 -10.10 6.55
C GLU A 223 7.59 -10.02 7.96
N PRO A 224 7.85 -11.16 8.64
CA PRO A 224 8.31 -11.14 10.02
C PRO A 224 9.79 -10.78 10.19
N THR A 225 10.64 -10.96 9.18
CA THR A 225 12.09 -10.83 9.38
C THR A 225 12.63 -9.42 9.04
N PRO A 226 13.35 -8.75 9.95
CA PRO A 226 13.94 -7.43 9.68
C PRO A 226 14.84 -7.38 8.45
N SER A 227 15.59 -8.45 8.17
CA SER A 227 16.45 -8.52 6.99
C SER A 227 15.68 -8.49 5.66
N ARG A 228 14.51 -9.11 5.60
CA ARG A 228 13.65 -9.04 4.41
C ARG A 228 12.88 -7.73 4.33
N LEU A 229 12.47 -7.17 5.47
CA LEU A 229 11.92 -5.82 5.53
C LEU A 229 12.93 -4.79 5.00
N ALA A 230 14.20 -4.91 5.39
CA ALA A 230 15.28 -4.04 4.93
C ALA A 230 15.47 -4.08 3.40
N SER A 231 15.24 -5.24 2.76
CA SER A 231 15.36 -5.36 1.29
C SER A 231 14.41 -4.45 0.50
N ILE A 232 13.28 -4.04 1.11
CA ILE A 232 12.31 -3.13 0.51
C ILE A 232 12.29 -1.74 1.15
N ALA A 233 12.51 -1.64 2.47
CA ALA A 233 12.44 -0.39 3.20
C ALA A 233 13.69 0.49 3.00
N LEU A 234 14.88 -0.12 2.98
CA LEU A 234 16.13 0.63 2.83
C LEU A 234 16.32 1.13 1.39
N GLY A 235 17.00 2.27 1.26
CA GLY A 235 17.10 3.03 0.02
C GLY A 235 16.01 4.09 -0.10
N THR A 236 16.23 5.02 -1.02
CA THR A 236 15.38 6.19 -1.25
C THR A 236 15.15 6.40 -2.75
N GLY A 237 14.04 7.05 -3.10
CA GLY A 237 13.74 7.47 -4.49
C GLY A 237 12.59 6.70 -5.15
N ASP A 238 12.35 5.45 -4.73
CA ASP A 238 11.28 4.62 -5.32
C ASP A 238 10.04 4.60 -4.41
N ILE A 239 10.21 4.17 -3.15
CA ILE A 239 9.11 3.93 -2.20
C ILE A 239 9.15 5.00 -1.11
N ASP A 240 8.01 5.63 -0.86
CA ASP A 240 7.86 6.68 0.15
C ASP A 240 8.07 6.12 1.56
N CYS A 241 7.40 5.01 1.91
CA CYS A 241 7.55 4.32 3.19
C CYS A 241 7.01 2.88 3.11
N VAL A 242 7.51 2.01 3.99
CA VAL A 242 6.96 0.68 4.24
C VAL A 242 6.16 0.71 5.55
N TYR A 243 5.03 0.03 5.58
CA TYR A 243 4.17 -0.10 6.75
C TYR A 243 4.05 -1.57 7.13
N HIS A 244 4.47 -1.90 8.34
CA HIS A 244 4.36 -3.25 8.87
C HIS A 244 2.98 -3.46 9.50
N PHE A 245 2.38 -4.62 9.25
CA PHE A 245 1.02 -4.92 9.70
C PHE A 245 0.89 -4.92 11.24
N ALA A 246 1.97 -5.22 11.96
CA ALA A 246 2.00 -5.37 13.42
C ALA A 246 3.36 -4.91 13.96
N LEU A 247 3.73 -3.65 13.75
CA LEU A 247 5.09 -3.16 14.03
C LEU A 247 5.44 -3.27 15.51
N TYR A 248 4.50 -2.90 16.38
CA TYR A 248 4.71 -2.91 17.83
C TYR A 248 4.93 -4.33 18.36
N GLU A 249 4.18 -5.30 17.86
CA GLU A 249 4.32 -6.71 18.21
C GLU A 249 5.63 -7.30 17.68
N LEU A 250 6.06 -6.87 16.48
CA LEU A 250 7.36 -7.24 15.93
C LEU A 250 8.49 -6.73 16.82
N GLN A 251 8.51 -5.45 17.18
CA GLN A 251 9.52 -4.86 18.07
C GLN A 251 9.60 -5.60 19.41
N ALA A 252 8.45 -5.77 20.08
CA ALA A 252 8.37 -6.48 21.35
C ALA A 252 8.86 -7.93 21.24
N THR A 253 8.55 -8.61 20.14
CA THR A 253 8.99 -10.00 19.91
C THR A 253 10.50 -10.10 19.75
N VAL A 254 11.11 -9.22 18.95
CA VAL A 254 12.55 -9.27 18.67
C VAL A 254 13.36 -8.97 19.93
N GLU A 255 12.88 -8.03 20.76
CA GLU A 255 13.44 -7.73 22.08
C GLU A 255 13.32 -8.93 23.04
N ALA A 256 12.12 -9.54 23.15
CA ALA A 256 11.89 -10.68 24.03
C ALA A 256 12.71 -11.92 23.66
N LEU A 257 13.01 -12.09 22.37
CA LEU A 257 13.87 -13.17 21.88
C LEU A 257 15.39 -12.87 22.03
N GLY A 258 15.77 -11.68 22.50
CA GLY A 258 17.17 -11.28 22.65
C GLY A 258 17.92 -11.15 21.32
N MET A 259 17.21 -10.87 20.22
CA MET A 259 17.79 -10.79 18.87
C MET A 259 18.31 -9.38 18.58
N THR A 260 19.44 -9.01 19.17
CA THR A 260 20.01 -7.63 19.11
C THR A 260 20.18 -7.11 17.69
N ASP A 261 20.78 -7.88 16.78
CA ASP A 261 21.03 -7.44 15.40
C ASP A 261 19.73 -7.16 14.63
N ALA A 262 18.68 -7.93 14.93
CA ALA A 262 17.37 -7.78 14.32
C ALA A 262 16.64 -6.55 14.89
N ALA A 263 16.80 -6.28 16.19
CA ALA A 263 16.25 -5.09 16.84
C ALA A 263 16.94 -3.81 16.34
N ASP A 264 18.27 -3.82 16.23
CA ASP A 264 19.06 -2.70 15.69
C ASP A 264 18.65 -2.40 14.24
N MET A 265 18.44 -3.44 13.42
CA MET A 265 17.99 -3.27 12.04
C MET A 265 16.58 -2.66 11.97
N LEU A 266 15.67 -3.05 12.85
CA LEU A 266 14.34 -2.43 12.96
C LEU A 266 14.45 -0.95 13.36
N ALA A 267 15.26 -0.64 14.39
CA ALA A 267 15.47 0.72 14.84
C ALA A 267 16.01 1.61 13.71
N VAL A 268 17.02 1.14 12.96
CA VAL A 268 17.55 1.85 11.78
C VAL A 268 16.46 2.16 10.75
N MET A 269 15.55 1.23 10.48
CA MET A 269 14.45 1.47 9.53
C MET A 269 13.39 2.42 10.09
N VAL A 270 13.04 2.31 11.37
CA VAL A 270 12.01 3.15 12.03
C VAL A 270 12.52 4.58 12.20
N ASP A 271 13.70 4.74 12.80
CA ASP A 271 14.34 6.05 13.03
C ASP A 271 14.70 6.72 11.71
N GLY A 272 15.09 5.93 10.70
CA GLY A 272 15.31 6.36 9.33
C GLY A 272 14.04 6.72 8.56
N LYS A 273 12.86 6.65 9.17
CA LYS A 273 11.55 6.93 8.54
C LYS A 273 11.29 6.08 7.29
N ARG A 274 11.73 4.82 7.33
CA ARG A 274 11.58 3.83 6.26
C ARG A 274 10.54 2.76 6.58
N LEU A 275 10.29 2.52 7.87
CA LEU A 275 9.33 1.54 8.37
C LEU A 275 8.43 2.18 9.42
N LYS A 276 7.11 2.00 9.28
CA LYS A 276 6.06 2.51 10.20
C LYS A 276 5.03 1.41 10.50
N ASP A 277 4.13 1.64 11.44
CA ASP A 277 3.00 0.74 11.69
C ASP A 277 1.86 1.02 10.69
N ILE A 278 1.06 0.01 10.39
CA ILE A 278 -0.13 0.18 9.53
C ILE A 278 -1.06 1.31 10.00
N SER A 279 -1.10 1.60 11.31
CA SER A 279 -1.89 2.71 11.86
C SER A 279 -1.36 4.11 11.54
N ASP A 280 -0.13 4.24 11.06
CA ASP A 280 0.44 5.52 10.61
C ASP A 280 -0.01 5.89 9.18
N LEU A 281 -0.26 4.89 8.34
CA LEU A 281 -0.58 5.06 6.92
C LEU A 281 -1.74 6.04 6.66
N PRO A 282 -2.88 6.01 7.39
CA PRO A 282 -4.00 6.91 7.10
C PRO A 282 -3.63 8.39 7.27
N LEU A 283 -2.81 8.73 8.27
CA LEU A 283 -2.33 10.10 8.48
C LEU A 283 -1.28 10.49 7.44
N ASP A 284 -0.39 9.58 7.06
CA ASP A 284 0.58 9.85 6.01
C ASP A 284 -0.08 10.05 4.64
N LEU A 285 -1.25 9.47 4.40
CA LEU A 285 -2.06 9.75 3.21
C LEU A 285 -2.74 11.13 3.25
N ALA A 286 -2.76 11.82 4.40
CA ALA A 286 -3.47 13.08 4.58
C ALA A 286 -2.57 14.34 4.41
N VAL A 287 -1.30 14.18 4.04
CA VAL A 287 -0.32 15.28 3.86
C VAL A 287 -0.56 16.19 2.64
#